data_AF-A0ABD1JSH6-F1
#
_entry.id   AF-A0ABD1JSH6-F1
#
_cell.length_a   1.000
_cell.length_b   1.000
_cell.length_c   1.000
_cell.angle_alpha   90.00
_cell.angle_beta   90.00
_cell.angle_gamma   90.00
#
_symmetry.space_group_name_H-M   'P 1'
#
loop_
_entity.id
_entity.type
_entity.pdbx_description
1 polymer ?
#
loop_
_entity_poly.entity_id
_entity_poly.type
_entity_poly.pdbx_seq_one_letter_code
_entity_poly.pdbx_strand_id
1 'polypeptide(L)'
;MANNVLWCCVKTLNCRIVGVYAERFVSSPLSVCQTRGYAKKVAAKAKGKGMAKEAFKAPEVCKDPVRLTTHAVGVNVFKQGEDPALKSPEEYPEWLFQLSLGPPKKLSDLDPDSREYWKLLRKEHMWRFNRLHKGRKM
;
A
#
# COMPACT_ATOMS: atom_id res chain seq x y z
N MET A 1 40.95 -28.14 24.82
CA MET A 1 40.63 -28.51 23.42
C MET A 1 39.22 -27.98 23.13
N ALA A 2 39.09 -26.80 22.51
CA ALA A 2 38.82 -26.62 21.07
C ALA A 2 37.50 -27.31 20.64
N ASN A 3 36.52 -26.73 19.96
CA ASN A 3 36.29 -25.42 19.33
C ASN A 3 34.80 -25.37 18.88
N ASN A 4 34.28 -24.13 18.75
CA ASN A 4 33.31 -23.64 17.74
C ASN A 4 31.92 -24.25 17.50
N VAL A 5 30.92 -23.46 17.91
CA VAL A 5 29.80 -22.89 17.11
C VAL A 5 29.84 -23.15 15.59
N LEU A 6 28.74 -23.66 14.99
CA LEU A 6 28.19 -23.09 13.75
C LEU A 6 26.73 -23.53 13.47
N TRP A 7 25.91 -22.52 13.17
CA TRP A 7 24.54 -22.56 12.70
C TRP A 7 24.53 -22.57 11.16
N CYS A 8 23.66 -23.37 10.53
CA CYS A 8 23.20 -23.26 9.13
C CYS A 8 22.28 -24.48 8.86
N CYS A 9 21.23 -24.50 8.05
CA CYS A 9 20.49 -23.55 7.23
C CYS A 9 19.41 -24.40 6.52
N VAL A 10 18.19 -23.87 6.39
CA VAL A 10 17.22 -24.07 5.28
C VAL A 10 17.16 -25.44 4.57
N LYS A 11 15.98 -26.07 4.63
CA LYS A 11 15.36 -26.94 3.60
C LYS A 11 13.93 -27.23 4.07
N THR A 12 12.82 -27.25 3.33
CA THR A 12 12.43 -26.90 1.96
C THR A 12 10.89 -27.00 2.00
N LEU A 13 10.17 -26.04 1.45
CA LEU A 13 8.72 -26.16 1.24
C LEU A 13 8.46 -27.23 0.18
N ASN A 14 7.81 -28.32 0.55
CA ASN A 14 7.25 -29.29 -0.40
C ASN A 14 5.80 -28.87 -0.70
N CYS A 15 5.60 -28.13 -1.80
CA CYS A 15 4.28 -27.95 -2.40
C CYS A 15 4.12 -29.04 -3.47
N ARG A 16 3.38 -30.09 -3.14
CA ARG A 16 3.09 -31.22 -4.03
C ARG A 16 1.91 -30.82 -4.93
N ILE A 17 2.21 -30.22 -6.08
CA ILE A 17 1.20 -30.03 -7.15
C ILE A 17 1.15 -31.34 -7.94
N VAL A 18 0.02 -32.04 -7.82
CA VAL A 18 -0.36 -33.15 -8.69
C VAL A 18 -0.87 -32.54 -9.98
N GLY A 19 -0.35 -32.99 -11.12
CA GLY A 19 -0.82 -32.51 -12.42
C GLY A 19 0.08 -32.98 -13.55
N VAL A 20 -0.09 -34.25 -13.94
CA VAL A 20 0.35 -34.77 -15.24
C VAL A 20 -0.49 -34.07 -16.30
N TYR A 21 0.11 -33.30 -17.20
CA TYR A 21 -0.14 -33.33 -18.65
C TYR A 21 0.95 -32.49 -19.32
N ALA A 22 1.73 -33.16 -20.15
CA ALA A 22 2.77 -32.61 -21.00
C ALA A 22 2.16 -31.62 -22.00
N GLU A 23 2.83 -30.49 -22.22
CA GLU A 23 3.45 -30.14 -23.50
C GLU A 23 3.94 -28.67 -23.46
N ARG A 24 5.19 -28.47 -23.90
CA ARG A 24 5.77 -27.21 -24.39
C ARG A 24 5.73 -26.01 -23.44
N PHE A 25 6.60 -26.04 -22.42
CA PHE A 25 7.08 -24.78 -21.83
C PHE A 25 8.35 -24.35 -22.55
N VAL A 26 8.18 -23.43 -23.50
CA VAL A 26 9.26 -22.63 -24.10
C VAL A 26 10.12 -22.07 -22.96
N SER A 27 11.41 -22.34 -23.02
CA SER A 27 12.44 -21.77 -22.15
C SER A 27 12.43 -20.24 -22.28
N SER A 28 11.57 -19.56 -21.51
CA SER A 28 11.61 -18.11 -21.41
C SER A 28 12.66 -17.74 -20.36
N PRO A 29 13.74 -17.02 -20.70
CA PRO A 29 14.83 -16.67 -19.78
C PRO A 29 14.42 -15.64 -18.72
N LEU A 30 13.14 -15.30 -18.61
CA LEU A 30 12.64 -14.24 -17.72
C LEU A 30 12.33 -14.71 -16.29
N SER A 31 12.60 -15.97 -15.94
CA SER A 31 12.52 -16.44 -14.55
C SER A 31 13.87 -16.34 -13.82
N VAL A 32 14.46 -15.14 -13.85
CA VAL A 32 15.55 -14.82 -12.92
C VAL A 32 14.92 -14.60 -11.54
N CYS A 33 15.10 -15.57 -10.64
CA CYS A 33 14.90 -15.37 -9.21
C CYS A 33 15.84 -14.26 -8.74
N GLN A 34 15.33 -13.03 -8.62
CA GLN A 34 16.10 -11.92 -8.06
C GLN A 34 16.41 -12.22 -6.59
N THR A 35 17.66 -12.54 -6.29
CA THR A 35 18.16 -12.60 -4.92
C THR A 35 18.26 -11.16 -4.39
N ARG A 36 17.48 -10.86 -3.34
CA ARG A 36 17.47 -9.55 -2.69
C ARG A 36 18.78 -9.34 -1.93
N GLY A 37 19.80 -8.76 -2.58
CA GLY A 37 21.00 -8.29 -1.90
C GLY A 37 20.67 -7.04 -1.09
N TYR A 38 20.58 -7.17 0.24
CA TYR A 38 20.42 -6.01 1.11
C TYR A 38 21.71 -5.18 1.13
N ALA A 39 21.58 -3.84 1.10
CA ALA A 39 22.71 -2.93 1.22
C ALA A 39 23.42 -3.11 2.58
N LYS A 40 24.76 -3.17 2.55
CA LYS A 40 25.62 -3.18 3.75
C LYS A 40 25.34 -1.92 4.57
N LYS A 41 25.06 -2.08 5.87
CA LYS A 41 24.87 -0.94 6.79
C LYS A 41 26.13 -0.06 6.75
N VAL A 42 25.97 1.20 6.32
CA VAL A 42 27.03 2.19 6.44
C VAL A 42 27.23 2.50 7.93
N ALA A 43 28.46 2.33 8.41
CA ALA A 43 28.85 2.77 9.75
C ALA A 43 28.59 4.28 9.85
N ALA A 44 27.88 4.67 10.92
CA ALA A 44 27.48 6.05 11.15
C ALA A 44 28.68 6.99 11.16
N LYS A 45 28.89 7.73 10.06
CA LYS A 45 29.73 8.92 10.10
C LYS A 45 28.99 10.03 10.83
N ALA A 46 29.67 10.54 11.85
CA ALA A 46 29.23 11.57 12.76
C ALA A 46 28.75 12.86 12.05
N LYS A 47 27.73 13.47 12.67
CA LYS A 47 27.36 14.90 12.68
C LYS A 47 27.91 15.74 11.51
N GLY A 48 27.08 15.90 10.48
CA GLY A 48 27.18 16.96 9.49
C GLY A 48 25.97 17.89 9.60
N LYS A 49 26.23 19.11 10.08
CA LYS A 49 25.49 20.39 10.05
C LYS A 49 24.02 20.40 9.58
N GLY A 50 23.20 21.03 10.41
CA GLY A 50 21.78 21.31 10.22
C GLY A 50 21.43 21.79 8.81
N MET A 51 20.70 20.94 8.10
CA MET A 51 19.73 21.43 7.15
C MET A 51 18.57 21.92 8.01
N ALA A 52 18.42 23.24 8.12
CA ALA A 52 17.23 23.82 8.71
C ALA A 52 16.04 23.16 8.02
N LYS A 53 15.31 22.32 8.77
CA LYS A 53 13.97 21.93 8.37
C LYS A 53 13.18 23.22 8.46
N GLU A 54 13.19 24.03 7.41
CA GLU A 54 12.09 24.96 7.20
C GLU A 54 10.85 24.09 7.31
N ALA A 55 10.12 24.29 8.41
CA ALA A 55 8.90 23.57 8.65
C ALA A 55 7.98 23.99 7.52
N PHE A 56 7.76 23.09 6.56
CA PHE A 56 6.84 23.30 5.44
C PHE A 56 5.50 23.68 6.05
N LYS A 57 5.21 24.99 6.06
CA LYS A 57 3.94 25.50 6.58
C LYS A 57 2.89 25.04 5.60
N ALA A 58 1.91 24.29 6.11
CA ALA A 58 0.74 24.00 5.32
C ALA A 58 0.15 25.32 4.82
N PRO A 59 -0.27 25.40 3.55
CA PRO A 59 -0.90 26.60 3.02
C PRO A 59 -2.10 26.97 3.87
N GLU A 60 -2.33 28.27 4.02
CA GLU A 60 -3.44 28.77 4.82
C GLU A 60 -4.78 28.36 4.19
N VAL A 61 -5.61 27.70 4.98
CA VAL A 61 -6.94 27.25 4.55
C VAL A 61 -7.93 28.41 4.69
N CYS A 62 -8.67 28.70 3.62
CA CYS A 62 -9.74 29.71 3.65
C CYS A 62 -10.84 29.32 4.66
N LYS A 63 -11.28 30.28 5.47
CA LYS A 63 -12.33 30.08 6.51
C LYS A 63 -13.68 30.67 6.12
N ASP A 64 -13.79 31.26 4.93
CA ASP A 64 -15.00 31.91 4.47
C ASP A 64 -16.06 30.90 4.03
N PRO A 65 -17.26 30.87 4.63
CA PRO A 65 -18.26 29.84 4.35
C PRO A 65 -18.76 29.92 2.90
N VAL A 66 -18.95 31.13 2.37
CA VAL A 66 -19.46 31.34 1.01
C VAL A 66 -18.51 30.78 -0.03
N ARG A 67 -17.19 30.97 0.14
CA ARG A 67 -16.18 30.45 -0.80
C ARG A 67 -16.11 28.93 -0.77
N LEU A 68 -16.24 28.32 0.42
CA LEU A 68 -16.19 26.86 0.59
C LEU A 68 -17.41 26.15 -0.02
N THR A 69 -18.58 26.80 -0.09
CA THR A 69 -19.78 26.22 -0.72
C THR A 69 -19.84 26.45 -2.22
N THR A 70 -19.18 27.49 -2.74
CA THR A 70 -19.26 27.86 -4.16
C THR A 70 -18.09 27.33 -4.98
N HIS A 71 -16.90 27.21 -4.38
CA HIS A 71 -15.67 26.83 -5.07
C HIS A 71 -14.98 25.66 -4.37
N ALA A 72 -14.31 24.82 -5.15
CA ALA A 72 -13.50 23.73 -4.62
C ALA A 72 -12.11 24.27 -4.23
N VAL A 73 -12.05 24.96 -3.08
CA VAL A 73 -10.81 25.58 -2.59
C VAL A 73 -9.71 24.55 -2.38
N GLY A 74 -8.52 24.80 -2.93
CA GLY A 74 -7.34 23.94 -2.79
C GLY A 74 -7.22 22.83 -3.84
N VAL A 75 -8.06 22.86 -4.87
CA VAL A 75 -7.94 21.97 -6.03
C VAL A 75 -6.89 22.49 -7.00
N ASN A 76 -6.74 23.80 -7.14
CA ASN A 76 -5.71 24.37 -8.01
C ASN A 76 -4.32 24.32 -7.35
N VAL A 77 -3.38 23.59 -7.98
CA VAL A 77 -1.97 23.48 -7.53
C VAL A 77 -1.07 24.49 -8.24
N PHE A 78 -1.55 25.13 -9.32
CA PHE A 78 -0.76 26.09 -10.09
C PHE A 78 -0.68 27.44 -9.40
N LYS A 79 0.46 28.13 -9.55
CA LYS A 79 0.65 29.49 -9.00
C LYS A 79 -0.24 30.54 -9.66
N GLN A 80 -0.58 30.31 -10.93
CA GLN A 80 -1.50 31.12 -11.70
C GLN A 80 -2.76 30.30 -11.98
N GLY A 81 -3.92 30.87 -11.68
CA GLY A 81 -5.22 30.23 -11.86
C GLY A 81 -6.10 30.38 -10.62
N GLU A 82 -7.41 30.33 -10.83
CA GLU A 82 -8.39 30.33 -9.76
C GLU A 82 -8.89 28.90 -9.50
N ASP A 83 -9.39 28.64 -8.30
CA ASP A 83 -10.01 27.37 -7.96
C ASP A 83 -11.31 27.16 -8.79
N PRO A 84 -11.57 25.93 -9.27
CA PRO A 84 -12.77 25.66 -10.05
C PRO A 84 -14.04 25.82 -9.20
N ALA A 85 -15.07 26.44 -9.78
CA ALA A 85 -16.39 26.55 -9.18
C ALA A 85 -17.12 25.19 -9.16
N LEU A 86 -17.93 24.96 -8.12
CA LEU A 86 -18.78 23.77 -8.02
C LEU A 86 -19.98 23.89 -8.97
N LYS A 87 -20.22 22.82 -9.73
CA LYS A 87 -21.30 22.74 -10.72
C LYS A 87 -22.59 22.23 -10.09
N SER A 88 -23.69 22.31 -10.82
CA SER A 88 -24.96 21.69 -10.42
C SER A 88 -24.81 20.16 -10.36
N PRO A 89 -25.61 19.46 -9.52
CA PRO A 89 -25.52 18.00 -9.38
C PRO A 89 -25.79 17.24 -10.69
N GLU A 90 -26.57 17.82 -11.60
CA GLU A 90 -26.92 17.24 -12.91
C GLU A 90 -25.73 17.14 -13.88
N GLU A 91 -24.73 18.00 -13.71
CA GLU A 91 -23.53 17.96 -14.55
C GLU A 91 -22.56 16.85 -14.12
N TYR A 92 -22.73 16.34 -12.90
CA TYR A 92 -21.92 15.23 -12.40
C TYR A 92 -22.54 13.88 -12.77
N PRO A 93 -21.70 12.88 -13.08
CA PRO A 93 -22.20 11.56 -13.44
C PRO A 93 -22.88 10.87 -12.26
N GLU A 94 -23.93 10.10 -12.54
CA GLU A 94 -24.80 9.49 -11.51
C GLU A 94 -24.04 8.58 -10.54
N TRP A 95 -23.03 7.85 -11.02
CA TRP A 95 -22.25 6.92 -10.20
C TRP A 95 -21.56 7.61 -9.01
N LEU A 96 -21.33 8.93 -9.08
CA LEU A 96 -20.75 9.70 -7.98
C LEU A 96 -21.63 9.64 -6.72
N PHE A 97 -22.95 9.70 -6.90
CA PHE A 97 -23.93 9.70 -5.82
C PHE A 97 -24.27 8.28 -5.32
N GLN A 98 -23.86 7.26 -6.05
CA GLN A 98 -24.05 5.85 -5.69
C GLN A 98 -22.91 5.31 -4.81
N LEU A 99 -21.87 6.11 -4.54
CA LEU A 99 -20.74 5.72 -3.70
C LEU A 99 -21.15 5.54 -2.23
N SER A 100 -20.64 4.47 -1.60
CA SER A 100 -20.86 4.23 -0.18
C SER A 100 -19.97 5.14 0.68
N LEU A 101 -20.55 6.21 1.25
CA LEU A 101 -19.88 7.14 2.18
C LEU A 101 -19.88 6.65 3.64
N GLY A 102 -20.58 5.55 3.91
CA GLY A 102 -20.70 4.96 5.23
C GLY A 102 -19.43 4.21 5.69
N PRO A 103 -19.52 3.54 6.86
CA PRO A 103 -18.45 2.66 7.30
C PRO A 103 -18.19 1.55 6.27
N PRO A 104 -16.95 1.05 6.18
CA PRO A 104 -16.63 -0.03 5.26
C PRO A 104 -17.47 -1.28 5.59
N LYS A 105 -17.97 -1.93 4.53
CA LYS A 105 -18.74 -3.19 4.64
C LYS A 105 -17.91 -4.26 5.33
N LYS A 106 -18.54 -5.04 6.20
CA LYS A 106 -17.86 -6.16 6.88
C LYS A 106 -17.86 -7.38 5.97
N LEU A 107 -17.00 -8.36 6.27
CA LEU A 107 -16.91 -9.61 5.51
C LEU A 107 -18.25 -10.36 5.46
N SER A 108 -19.03 -10.33 6.56
CA SER A 108 -20.33 -11.00 6.67
C SER A 108 -21.42 -10.41 5.79
N ASP A 109 -21.30 -9.13 5.41
CA ASP A 109 -22.30 -8.42 4.62
C ASP A 109 -22.03 -8.53 3.11
N LEU A 110 -20.88 -9.12 2.74
CA LEU A 110 -20.46 -9.24 1.34
C LEU A 110 -20.76 -10.63 0.81
N ASP A 111 -21.14 -10.65 -0.48
CA ASP A 111 -21.37 -11.88 -1.21
C ASP A 111 -20.07 -12.66 -1.47
N PRO A 112 -20.02 -13.98 -1.20
CA PRO A 112 -18.81 -14.80 -1.38
C PRO A 112 -18.26 -14.86 -2.81
N ASP A 113 -19.11 -14.65 -3.82
CA ASP A 113 -18.70 -14.70 -5.23
C ASP A 113 -18.18 -13.33 -5.72
N SER A 114 -18.31 -12.28 -4.92
CA SER A 114 -17.78 -10.96 -5.23
C SER A 114 -16.25 -10.88 -5.04
N ARG A 115 -15.59 -10.14 -5.95
CA ARG A 115 -14.15 -9.85 -5.84
C ARG A 115 -13.82 -9.05 -4.56
N GLU A 116 -14.75 -8.26 -4.06
CA GLU A 116 -14.56 -7.43 -2.86
C GLU A 116 -14.42 -8.28 -1.59
N TYR A 117 -15.21 -9.35 -1.49
CA TYR A 117 -15.16 -10.31 -0.40
C TYR A 117 -13.75 -10.89 -0.27
N TRP A 118 -13.18 -11.40 -1.37
CA TRP A 118 -11.83 -11.98 -1.37
C TRP A 118 -10.71 -10.97 -1.08
N LYS A 119 -10.89 -9.70 -1.46
CA LYS A 119 -9.95 -8.62 -1.09
C LYS A 119 -9.94 -8.38 0.41
N LEU A 120 -11.12 -8.31 1.05
CA LEU A 120 -11.23 -8.14 2.50
C LEU A 120 -10.72 -9.37 3.25
N LEU A 121 -11.08 -10.57 2.83
CA LEU A 121 -10.62 -11.82 3.46
C LEU A 121 -9.09 -11.91 3.48
N ARG A 122 -8.44 -11.59 2.36
CA ARG A 122 -6.98 -11.53 2.28
C ARG A 122 -6.38 -10.52 3.27
N LYS A 123 -7.01 -9.35 3.39
CA LYS A 123 -6.59 -8.29 4.31
C LYS A 123 -6.69 -8.75 5.76
N GLU A 124 -7.78 -9.40 6.15
CA GLU A 124 -7.98 -9.95 7.49
C GLU A 124 -6.99 -11.06 7.82
N HIS A 125 -6.73 -11.97 6.87
CA HIS A 125 -5.71 -13.01 7.03
C HIS A 125 -4.31 -12.42 7.23
N MET A 126 -3.95 -11.39 6.45
CA MET A 126 -2.68 -10.68 6.62
C MET A 126 -2.59 -10.01 8.01
N TRP A 127 -3.66 -9.35 8.46
CA TRP A 127 -3.69 -8.75 9.80
C TRP A 127 -3.56 -9.80 10.91
N ARG A 128 -4.27 -10.92 10.78
CA ARG A 128 -4.15 -12.05 11.71
C ARG A 128 -2.72 -12.58 11.73
N PHE A 129 -2.11 -12.78 10.57
CA PHE A 129 -0.74 -13.25 10.45
C PHE A 129 0.25 -12.28 11.13
N ASN A 130 0.15 -10.99 10.83
CA ASN A 130 1.00 -9.95 11.41
C ASN A 130 0.84 -9.87 12.94
N ARG A 131 -0.39 -10.01 13.44
CA ARG A 131 -0.68 -10.04 14.88
C ARG A 131 -0.03 -11.25 15.55
N LEU A 132 -0.13 -12.43 14.94
CA LEU A 132 0.44 -13.68 15.48
C LEU A 132 1.97 -13.74 15.37
N HIS A 133 2.58 -13.05 14.40
CA HIS A 133 4.02 -13.03 14.17
C HIS A 133 4.71 -11.83 14.81
N LYS A 134 3.94 -10.94 15.45
CA LYS A 134 4.48 -9.85 16.25
C LYS A 134 5.29 -10.43 17.41
N GLY A 135 6.59 -10.13 17.44
CA GLY A 135 7.48 -10.54 18.53
C GLY A 135 8.13 -11.91 18.38
N ARG A 136 7.88 -12.66 17.29
CA ARG A 136 8.69 -13.86 16.99
C ARG A 136 10.08 -13.43 16.55
N LYS A 137 11.12 -13.93 17.24
CA LYS A 137 12.49 -13.86 16.74
C LYS A 137 12.64 -14.84 15.57
N MET A 138 13.39 -14.42 14.56
CA MET A 138 13.77 -15.24 13.39
C MET A 138 14.57 -16.46 13.83
#